data_AF-E3C5B9-F1
#
_entry.id   AF-E3C5B9-F1
#
_cell.length_a   1.000
_cell.length_b   1.000
_cell.length_c   1.000
_cell.angle_alpha   90.00
_cell.angle_beta   90.00
_cell.angle_gamma   90.00
#
_symmetry.space_group_name_H-M   'P 1'
#
loop_
_entity.id
_entity.type
_entity.pdbx_description
1 polymer ?
#
loop_
_entity_poly.entity_id
_entity_poly.type
_entity_poly.pdbx_seq_one_letter_code
_entity_poly.pdbx_strand_id
1 'polypeptide(L)'
;MTIAVLIVIMILIYHFTKKKKETKQHQIVQTIPVKNNVIPNPRRHLKEIKNYLKTTPPFRVEGNKRVNERTGHPLAKQSSIDRSKEQLHETLSFKSDNYYEEACYSHSHAIDNYLLGIELPYLDAGIVAYKQGDWDLAEKWWLSVLDIRPTNVTKKLEIMYRKQHRYKDIVTMYKKANLFVRKYDQLVHDDTYSSFKNLTVLEEENHTKSDQSIGVKDYPSKVDMEYVHLLQSAPKR
;
A
#
# COMPACT_ATOMS: atom_id res chain seq x y z
N MET A 1 1.03 37.70 -35.04
CA MET A 1 0.88 36.26 -34.74
C MET A 1 -0.53 36.03 -34.21
N THR A 2 -1.33 35.20 -34.87
CA THR A 2 -2.71 34.91 -34.46
C THR A 2 -2.73 33.93 -33.28
N ILE A 3 -3.78 33.96 -32.46
CA ILE A 3 -3.97 33.08 -31.28
C ILE A 3 -3.81 31.60 -31.67
N ALA A 4 -4.22 31.22 -32.88
CA ALA A 4 -4.05 29.87 -33.42
C ALA A 4 -2.58 29.42 -33.51
N VAL A 5 -1.66 30.33 -33.89
CA VAL A 5 -0.22 30.01 -34.00
C VAL A 5 0.39 29.78 -32.61
N LEU A 6 -0.05 30.53 -31.60
CA LEU A 6 0.40 30.35 -30.22
C LEU A 6 -0.04 29.01 -29.62
N ILE A 7 -1.26 28.56 -29.91
CA ILE A 7 -1.79 27.28 -29.43
C ILE A 7 -0.99 26.10 -30.02
N VAL A 8 -0.68 26.14 -31.32
CA VAL A 8 0.11 25.08 -31.98
C VAL A 8 1.52 25.01 -31.40
N ILE A 9 2.17 26.16 -31.14
CA ILE A 9 3.50 26.21 -30.52
C ILE A 9 3.46 25.62 -29.10
N MET A 10 2.44 25.95 -28.29
CA MET A 10 2.31 25.37 -26.94
C MET A 10 2.10 23.86 -26.95
N ILE A 11 1.32 23.32 -27.88
CA ILE A 11 1.12 21.87 -28.03
C ILE A 11 2.43 21.17 -28.42
N LEU A 12 3.19 21.76 -29.35
CA LEU A 12 4.49 21.23 -29.76
C LEU A 12 5.50 21.24 -28.61
N ILE A 13 5.56 22.32 -27.83
CA ILE A 13 6.42 22.40 -26.63
C ILE A 13 5.99 21.37 -25.58
N TYR A 14 4.68 21.18 -25.37
CA TYR A 14 4.15 20.19 -24.44
C TYR A 14 4.51 18.76 -24.86
N HIS A 15 4.36 18.40 -26.13
CA HIS A 15 4.77 17.08 -26.64
C HIS A 15 6.28 16.89 -26.59
N PHE A 16 7.07 17.91 -26.90
CA PHE A 16 8.53 17.83 -26.85
C PHE A 16 9.05 17.65 -25.42
N THR A 17 8.45 18.36 -24.45
CA THR A 17 8.80 18.24 -23.03
C THR A 17 8.34 16.92 -22.42
N LYS A 18 7.15 16.42 -22.79
CA LYS A 18 6.66 15.09 -22.40
C LYS A 18 7.57 13.99 -22.93
N LYS A 19 7.90 14.02 -24.24
CA LYS A 19 8.83 13.08 -24.86
C LYS A 19 10.19 13.11 -24.17
N LYS A 20 10.74 14.29 -23.85
CA LYS A 20 12.02 14.43 -23.11
C LYS A 20 11.95 13.91 -21.66
N LYS A 21 10.79 14.01 -20.98
CA LYS A 21 10.55 13.39 -19.66
C LYS A 21 10.48 11.88 -19.76
N GLU A 22 9.79 11.34 -20.75
CA GLU A 22 9.74 9.90 -21.04
C GLU A 22 11.13 9.38 -21.42
N THR A 23 11.90 10.12 -22.24
CA THR A 23 13.28 9.74 -22.59
C THR A 23 14.21 9.81 -21.38
N LYS A 24 14.03 10.79 -20.48
CA LYS A 24 14.79 10.86 -19.22
C LYS A 24 14.39 9.78 -18.21
N GLN A 25 13.11 9.38 -18.15
CA GLN A 25 12.70 8.23 -17.34
C GLN A 25 13.26 6.92 -17.93
N HIS A 26 13.28 6.78 -19.26
CA HIS A 26 13.92 5.64 -19.94
C HIS A 26 15.46 5.67 -19.86
N GLN A 27 16.08 6.85 -19.72
CA GLN A 27 17.53 7.00 -19.47
C GLN A 27 17.93 6.93 -17.99
N ILE A 28 16.98 6.86 -17.06
CA ILE A 28 17.23 6.47 -15.66
C ILE A 28 16.98 4.96 -15.49
N VAL A 29 17.02 4.18 -16.58
CA VAL A 29 17.53 2.82 -16.47
C VAL A 29 19.04 2.97 -16.34
N GLN A 30 19.48 3.13 -15.09
CA GLN A 30 20.90 3.06 -14.75
C GLN A 30 21.45 1.78 -15.39
N THR A 31 22.40 1.94 -16.29
CA THR A 31 23.26 0.87 -16.76
C THR A 31 23.90 0.23 -15.54
N ILE A 32 23.31 -0.87 -15.06
CA ILE A 32 23.88 -1.69 -14.01
C ILE A 32 25.14 -2.29 -14.63
N PRO A 33 26.34 -2.02 -14.07
CA PRO A 33 27.57 -2.61 -14.58
C PRO A 33 27.45 -4.13 -14.47
N VAL A 34 27.58 -4.79 -15.62
CA VAL A 34 27.58 -6.25 -15.81
C VAL A 34 28.82 -6.83 -15.14
N LYS A 35 28.77 -6.97 -13.81
CA LYS A 35 29.63 -7.87 -13.06
C LYS A 35 28.70 -8.79 -12.29
N ASN A 36 28.50 -9.98 -12.87
CA ASN A 36 27.60 -11.07 -12.46
C ASN A 36 26.16 -10.81 -12.93
N ASN A 37 25.58 -11.75 -13.70
CA ASN A 37 24.27 -11.68 -14.38
C ASN A 37 23.04 -11.66 -13.44
N VAL A 38 23.11 -10.94 -12.32
CA VAL A 38 22.09 -10.93 -11.27
C VAL A 38 21.16 -9.75 -11.46
N ILE A 39 19.88 -10.02 -11.73
CA ILE A 39 18.83 -8.99 -11.78
C ILE A 39 18.51 -8.56 -10.34
N PRO A 40 18.67 -7.28 -9.96
CA PRO A 40 18.47 -6.85 -8.58
C PRO A 40 16.98 -6.66 -8.23
N ASN A 41 16.65 -6.87 -6.95
CA ASN A 41 15.32 -6.58 -6.42
C ASN A 41 15.01 -5.07 -6.49
N PRO A 42 13.75 -4.67 -6.78
CA PRO A 42 13.34 -3.26 -6.78
C PRO A 42 13.55 -2.58 -5.42
N ARG A 43 13.86 -1.29 -5.47
CA ARG A 43 14.04 -0.50 -4.24
C ARG A 43 12.70 -0.29 -3.54
N ARG A 44 12.67 -0.56 -2.23
CA ARG A 44 11.50 -0.28 -1.39
C ARG A 44 11.54 1.14 -0.83
N HIS A 45 10.47 1.92 -1.05
CA HIS A 45 10.34 3.30 -0.58
C HIS A 45 9.83 3.39 0.88
N LEU A 46 10.68 3.00 1.84
CA LEU A 46 10.29 2.83 3.27
C LEU A 46 10.77 3.96 4.20
N LYS A 47 11.27 5.08 3.66
CA LYS A 47 11.86 6.16 4.47
C LYS A 47 10.88 6.74 5.49
N GLU A 48 9.64 6.97 5.08
CA GLU A 48 8.59 7.52 5.96
C GLU A 48 8.29 6.59 7.14
N ILE A 49 8.09 5.29 6.87
CA ILE A 49 7.83 4.27 7.89
C ILE A 49 9.01 4.16 8.87
N LYS A 50 10.25 4.13 8.34
CA LYS A 50 11.47 4.08 9.17
C LYS A 50 11.62 5.30 10.07
N ASN A 51 11.22 6.48 9.61
CA ASN A 51 11.21 7.68 10.43
C ASN A 51 10.13 7.60 11.50
N TYR A 52 8.93 7.16 11.15
CA TYR A 52 7.81 7.04 12.08
C TYR A 52 8.10 6.06 13.22
N LEU A 53 8.76 4.93 12.96
CA LEU A 53 9.15 3.95 13.97
C LEU A 53 9.97 4.56 15.12
N LYS A 54 10.78 5.57 14.81
CA LYS A 54 11.61 6.31 15.78
C LYS A 54 10.83 7.31 16.63
N THR A 55 9.54 7.51 16.33
CA THR A 55 8.69 8.48 17.01
C THR A 55 7.71 7.80 17.95
N THR A 56 7.35 8.53 19.00
CA THR A 56 6.22 8.20 19.87
C THR A 56 5.34 9.45 19.91
N PRO A 57 4.04 9.35 19.57
CA PRO A 57 3.18 10.52 19.65
C PRO A 57 3.00 10.93 21.10
N PRO A 58 2.86 12.25 21.36
CA PRO A 58 2.46 12.72 22.67
C PRO A 58 1.07 12.19 22.99
N PHE A 59 0.85 11.86 24.26
CA PHE A 59 -0.44 11.38 24.74
C PHE A 59 -0.78 12.04 26.07
N ARG A 60 -2.08 12.24 26.28
CA ARG A 60 -2.64 12.62 27.58
C ARG A 60 -3.41 11.45 28.19
N VAL A 61 -3.63 11.52 29.49
CA VAL A 61 -4.44 10.55 30.24
C VAL A 61 -5.84 11.11 30.42
N GLU A 62 -6.86 10.36 29.98
CA GLU A 62 -8.27 10.67 30.17
C GLU A 62 -8.93 9.52 30.95
N GLY A 63 -9.09 9.72 32.25
CA GLY A 63 -9.53 8.66 33.16
C GLY A 63 -8.56 7.48 33.14
N ASN A 64 -9.02 6.32 32.70
CA ASN A 64 -8.21 5.11 32.57
C ASN A 64 -7.64 4.89 31.15
N LYS A 65 -7.83 5.83 30.24
CA LYS A 65 -7.39 5.73 28.83
C LYS A 65 -6.23 6.68 28.55
N ARG A 66 -5.39 6.29 27.59
CA ARG A 66 -4.40 7.19 26.98
C ARG A 66 -4.94 7.62 25.62
N VAL A 67 -4.81 8.90 25.31
CA VAL A 67 -5.34 9.50 24.08
C VAL A 67 -4.22 10.25 23.38
N ASN A 68 -4.10 10.06 22.08
CA ASN A 68 -3.10 10.71 21.25
C ASN A 68 -3.47 12.20 21.18
N GLU A 69 -2.55 13.08 21.59
CA GLU A 69 -2.86 14.51 21.66
C GLU A 69 -3.08 15.15 20.30
N ARG A 70 -2.49 14.59 19.25
CA ARG A 70 -2.58 15.13 17.88
C ARG A 70 -3.91 14.81 17.23
N THR A 71 -4.42 13.60 17.46
CA THR A 71 -5.59 13.07 16.74
C THR A 71 -6.83 12.90 17.61
N GLY A 72 -6.67 12.90 18.94
CA GLY A 72 -7.76 12.60 19.87
C GLY A 72 -8.16 11.13 19.91
N HIS A 73 -7.48 10.23 19.22
CA HIS A 73 -7.81 8.81 19.23
C HIS A 73 -7.14 8.05 20.38
N PRO A 74 -7.78 6.98 20.88
CA PRO A 74 -7.23 6.20 21.98
C PRO A 74 -5.98 5.41 21.57
N LEU A 75 -4.99 5.36 22.46
CA LEU A 75 -3.84 4.47 22.37
C LEU A 75 -4.18 3.10 22.94
N ALA A 76 -3.54 2.07 22.38
CA ALA A 76 -3.49 0.75 22.99
C ALA A 76 -2.60 0.72 24.25
N LYS A 77 -2.59 -0.41 24.96
CA LYS A 77 -1.63 -0.67 26.05
C LYS A 77 -0.20 -0.55 25.53
N GLN A 78 0.71 0.00 26.34
CA GLN A 78 2.10 0.26 25.91
C GLN A 78 2.79 -1.00 25.41
N SER A 79 2.69 -2.10 26.17
CA SER A 79 3.25 -3.39 25.76
C SER A 79 2.70 -3.93 24.43
N SER A 80 1.46 -3.57 24.05
CA SER A 80 0.90 -3.93 22.75
C SER A 80 1.46 -3.07 21.61
N ILE A 81 1.77 -1.80 21.89
CA ILE A 81 2.46 -0.91 20.95
C ILE A 81 3.89 -1.39 20.75
N ASP A 82 4.60 -1.70 21.83
CA ASP A 82 6.01 -2.12 21.79
C ASP A 82 6.18 -3.41 20.98
N ARG A 83 5.36 -4.43 21.22
CA ARG A 83 5.37 -5.67 20.41
C ARG A 83 5.12 -5.42 18.92
N SER A 84 4.22 -4.49 18.57
CA SER A 84 3.99 -4.17 17.16
C SER A 84 5.13 -3.36 16.55
N LYS A 85 5.83 -2.53 17.33
CA LYS A 85 7.04 -1.84 16.88
C LYS A 85 8.19 -2.83 16.65
N GLU A 86 8.33 -3.83 17.51
CA GLU A 86 9.29 -4.93 17.36
C GLU A 86 9.00 -5.74 16.09
N GLN A 87 7.75 -6.17 15.90
CA GLN A 87 7.34 -6.84 14.65
C GLN A 87 7.65 -6.00 13.40
N LEU A 88 7.31 -4.70 13.42
CA LEU A 88 7.64 -3.81 12.30
C LEU A 88 9.17 -3.70 12.09
N HIS A 89 9.95 -3.66 13.16
CA HIS A 89 11.41 -3.63 13.08
C HIS A 89 11.96 -4.90 12.40
N GLU A 90 11.44 -6.07 12.74
CA GLU A 90 11.77 -7.34 12.08
C GLU A 90 11.39 -7.32 10.59
N THR A 91 10.17 -6.91 10.27
CA THR A 91 9.69 -6.76 8.88
C THR A 91 10.56 -5.81 8.05
N LEU A 92 11.04 -4.71 8.64
CA LEU A 92 11.93 -3.76 7.97
C LEU A 92 13.37 -4.29 7.82
N SER A 93 13.75 -5.27 8.63
CA SER A 93 15.07 -5.91 8.60
C SER A 93 15.12 -7.06 7.60
N PHE A 94 13.98 -7.68 7.28
CA PHE A 94 13.86 -8.72 6.27
C PHE A 94 14.36 -8.24 4.90
N LYS A 95 15.19 -9.06 4.27
CA LYS A 95 15.70 -8.89 2.90
C LYS A 95 15.51 -10.23 2.18
N SER A 96 14.79 -10.23 1.06
CA SER A 96 14.81 -11.35 0.15
C SER A 96 16.16 -11.40 -0.57
N ASP A 97 16.64 -12.61 -0.86
CA ASP A 97 17.90 -12.82 -1.58
C ASP A 97 17.79 -12.28 -3.01
N ASN A 98 16.93 -12.90 -3.84
CA ASN A 98 16.65 -12.45 -5.21
C ASN A 98 15.34 -13.03 -5.76
N TYR A 99 14.33 -12.19 -5.99
CA TYR A 99 13.03 -12.65 -6.53
C TYR A 99 13.14 -13.18 -7.97
N TYR A 100 14.06 -12.66 -8.79
CA TYR A 100 14.22 -13.13 -10.16
C TYR A 100 14.86 -14.53 -10.22
N GLU A 101 15.80 -14.83 -9.33
CA GLU A 101 16.36 -16.18 -9.21
C GLU A 101 15.30 -17.17 -8.73
N GLU A 102 14.48 -16.76 -7.76
CA GLU A 102 13.33 -17.52 -7.28
C GLU A 102 12.30 -17.79 -8.40
N ALA A 103 12.07 -16.80 -9.27
CA ALA A 103 11.15 -16.93 -10.40
C ALA A 103 11.62 -17.98 -11.42
N CYS A 104 12.92 -18.29 -11.49
CA CYS A 104 13.42 -19.39 -12.31
C CYS A 104 12.94 -20.78 -11.80
N TYR A 105 12.48 -20.89 -10.55
CA TYR A 105 11.91 -22.11 -9.99
C TYR A 105 10.39 -22.05 -9.90
N SER A 106 9.83 -20.94 -9.44
CA SER A 106 8.39 -20.73 -9.32
C SER A 106 8.03 -19.26 -9.50
N HIS A 107 7.36 -18.96 -10.62
CA HIS A 107 6.88 -17.61 -10.92
C HIS A 107 5.91 -17.09 -9.86
N SER A 108 4.92 -17.91 -9.48
CA SER A 108 3.90 -17.50 -8.51
C SER A 108 4.50 -17.24 -7.13
N HIS A 109 5.44 -18.08 -6.69
CA HIS A 109 6.11 -17.91 -5.40
C HIS A 109 6.96 -16.63 -5.37
N ALA A 110 7.74 -16.39 -6.42
CA ALA A 110 8.53 -15.17 -6.55
C ALA A 110 7.68 -13.90 -6.59
N ILE A 111 6.53 -13.95 -7.29
CA ILE A 111 5.59 -12.84 -7.34
C ILE A 111 4.99 -12.61 -5.95
N ASP A 112 4.50 -13.65 -5.26
CA ASP A 112 3.96 -13.50 -3.90
C ASP A 112 5.02 -12.96 -2.92
N ASN A 113 6.25 -13.46 -2.96
CA ASN A 113 7.34 -12.97 -2.10
C ASN A 113 7.75 -11.52 -2.43
N TYR A 114 7.70 -11.12 -3.70
CA TYR A 114 7.88 -9.73 -4.11
C TYR A 114 6.78 -8.82 -3.55
N LEU A 115 5.52 -9.24 -3.69
CA LEU A 115 4.35 -8.53 -3.17
C LEU A 115 4.37 -8.45 -1.63
N LEU A 116 4.72 -9.54 -0.94
CA LEU A 116 4.96 -9.60 0.51
C LEU A 116 6.02 -8.58 0.95
N GLY A 117 7.13 -8.50 0.21
CA GLY A 117 8.21 -7.56 0.48
C GLY A 117 7.78 -6.09 0.40
N ILE A 118 6.73 -5.79 -0.37
CA ILE A 118 6.13 -4.47 -0.48
C ILE A 118 5.11 -4.25 0.64
N GLU A 119 4.14 -5.14 0.80
CA GLU A 119 2.95 -4.88 1.62
C GLU A 119 3.22 -4.93 3.13
N LEU A 120 4.06 -5.86 3.61
CA LEU A 120 4.19 -6.15 5.03
C LEU A 120 4.66 -4.91 5.82
N PRO A 121 5.67 -4.14 5.36
CA PRO A 121 6.04 -2.89 6.00
C PRO A 121 4.88 -1.92 6.19
N TYR A 122 3.96 -1.80 5.22
CA TYR A 122 2.82 -0.88 5.32
C TYR A 122 1.71 -1.43 6.20
N LEU A 123 1.45 -2.74 6.15
CA LEU A 123 0.49 -3.40 7.04
C LEU A 123 0.90 -3.25 8.51
N ASP A 124 2.16 -3.55 8.83
CA ASP A 124 2.71 -3.46 10.18
C ASP A 124 2.82 -2.01 10.65
N ALA A 125 3.28 -1.09 9.78
CA ALA A 125 3.28 0.33 10.09
C ALA A 125 1.87 0.83 10.41
N GLY A 126 0.86 0.43 9.64
CA GLY A 126 -0.52 0.80 9.91
C GLY A 126 -1.04 0.24 11.23
N ILE A 127 -0.62 -0.97 11.63
CA ILE A 127 -0.93 -1.53 12.97
C ILE A 127 -0.31 -0.67 14.07
N VAL A 128 0.96 -0.29 13.92
CA VAL A 128 1.66 0.57 14.89
C VAL A 128 0.95 1.93 15.00
N ALA A 129 0.64 2.59 13.89
CA ALA A 129 -0.08 3.85 13.86
C ALA A 129 -1.47 3.75 14.50
N TYR A 130 -2.25 2.72 14.14
CA TYR A 130 -3.57 2.49 14.71
C TYR A 130 -3.50 2.34 16.25
N LYS A 131 -2.54 1.56 16.75
CA LYS A 131 -2.33 1.36 18.19
C LYS A 131 -1.80 2.61 18.90
N GLN A 132 -1.12 3.49 18.18
CA GLN A 132 -0.64 4.78 18.67
C GLN A 132 -1.69 5.90 18.54
N GLY A 133 -2.88 5.60 18.01
CA GLY A 133 -3.95 6.59 17.80
C GLY A 133 -3.72 7.47 16.57
N ASP A 134 -2.69 7.24 15.76
CA ASP A 134 -2.46 7.98 14.51
C ASP A 134 -3.30 7.36 13.37
N TRP A 135 -4.63 7.37 13.50
CA TRP A 135 -5.54 6.65 12.59
C TRP A 135 -5.46 7.13 11.12
N ASP A 136 -5.16 8.40 10.88
CA ASP A 136 -4.92 8.92 9.52
C ASP A 136 -3.70 8.26 8.85
N LEU A 137 -2.63 8.02 9.63
CA LEU A 137 -1.45 7.31 9.14
C LEU A 137 -1.74 5.82 8.93
N ALA A 138 -2.52 5.23 9.84
CA ALA A 138 -2.97 3.85 9.68
C ALA A 138 -3.78 3.66 8.39
N GLU A 139 -4.75 4.56 8.14
CA GLU A 139 -5.55 4.58 6.92
C GLU A 139 -4.67 4.74 5.69
N LYS A 140 -3.76 5.71 5.70
CA LYS A 140 -2.81 5.95 4.61
C LYS A 140 -2.01 4.70 4.26
N TRP A 141 -1.38 4.07 5.25
CA TRP A 141 -0.50 2.94 4.95
C TRP A 141 -1.28 1.70 4.54
N TRP A 142 -2.40 1.39 5.18
CA TRP A 142 -3.23 0.26 4.77
C TRP A 142 -3.83 0.46 3.38
N LEU A 143 -4.40 1.64 3.06
CA LEU A 143 -4.92 1.90 1.71
C LEU A 143 -3.82 1.90 0.64
N SER A 144 -2.57 2.21 1.00
CA SER A 144 -1.45 2.24 0.05
C SER A 144 -1.01 0.86 -0.46
N VAL A 145 -1.56 -0.21 0.11
CA VAL A 145 -1.30 -1.60 -0.31
C VAL A 145 -2.60 -2.39 -0.50
N LEU A 146 -3.73 -1.67 -0.66
CA LEU A 146 -5.05 -2.26 -0.89
C LEU A 146 -5.09 -3.11 -2.17
N ASP A 147 -4.30 -2.73 -3.17
CA ASP A 147 -4.18 -3.43 -4.45
C ASP A 147 -3.33 -4.72 -4.39
N ILE A 148 -2.63 -4.93 -3.28
CA ILE A 148 -1.77 -6.10 -3.05
C ILE A 148 -2.45 -7.08 -2.08
N ARG A 149 -2.91 -6.62 -0.90
CA ARG A 149 -3.57 -7.47 0.10
C ARG A 149 -4.96 -6.96 0.49
N PRO A 150 -5.92 -6.98 -0.44
CA PRO A 150 -7.23 -6.35 -0.23
C PRO A 150 -7.97 -6.90 1.00
N THR A 151 -7.97 -8.22 1.22
CA THR A 151 -8.65 -8.87 2.35
C THR A 151 -8.12 -8.43 3.73
N ASN A 152 -6.79 -8.34 3.87
CA ASN A 152 -6.17 -7.91 5.12
C ASN A 152 -6.38 -6.42 5.38
N VAL A 153 -6.28 -5.60 4.34
CA VAL A 153 -6.50 -4.16 4.42
C VAL A 153 -7.96 -3.85 4.78
N THR A 154 -8.93 -4.49 4.10
CA THR A 154 -10.35 -4.21 4.34
C THR A 154 -10.77 -4.59 5.75
N LYS A 155 -10.31 -5.74 6.26
CA LYS A 155 -10.58 -6.17 7.65
C LYS A 155 -10.08 -5.16 8.69
N LYS A 156 -8.89 -4.59 8.48
CA LYS A 156 -8.31 -3.59 9.40
C LYS A 156 -9.05 -2.25 9.32
N LEU A 157 -9.31 -1.77 8.11
CA LEU A 157 -10.02 -0.51 7.89
C LEU A 157 -11.47 -0.58 8.34
N GLU A 158 -12.18 -1.70 8.13
CA GLU A 158 -13.56 -1.87 8.59
C GLU A 158 -13.66 -1.69 10.11
N ILE A 159 -12.78 -2.32 10.89
CA ILE A 159 -12.73 -2.16 12.35
C ILE A 159 -12.54 -0.68 12.72
N MET A 160 -11.60 0.00 12.04
CA MET A 160 -11.27 1.40 12.31
C MET A 160 -12.38 2.37 11.88
N TYR A 161 -13.01 2.14 10.74
CA TYR A 161 -14.11 2.96 10.21
C TYR A 161 -15.38 2.80 11.04
N ARG A 162 -15.70 1.59 11.53
CA ARG A 162 -16.82 1.40 12.46
C ARG A 162 -16.65 2.19 13.75
N LYS A 163 -15.40 2.28 14.27
CA LYS A 163 -15.09 3.10 15.46
C LYS A 163 -15.25 4.60 15.22
N GLN A 164 -15.15 5.04 13.96
CA GLN A 164 -15.36 6.42 13.52
C GLN A 164 -16.76 6.64 12.95
N HIS A 165 -17.65 5.64 12.99
CA HIS A 165 -18.96 5.69 12.34
C HIS A 165 -18.91 6.03 10.82
N ARG A 166 -17.83 5.65 10.12
CA ARG A 166 -17.64 5.89 8.68
C ARG A 166 -18.19 4.73 7.83
N TYR A 167 -19.50 4.50 7.87
CA TYR A 167 -20.13 3.32 7.25
C TYR A 167 -20.13 3.37 5.72
N LYS A 168 -20.39 4.53 5.11
CA LYS A 168 -20.29 4.68 3.64
C LYS A 168 -18.87 4.49 3.13
N ASP A 169 -17.86 4.87 3.92
CA ASP A 169 -16.46 4.61 3.59
C ASP A 169 -16.13 3.11 3.63
N ILE A 170 -16.78 2.32 4.50
CA ILE A 170 -16.64 0.84 4.49
C ILE A 170 -17.12 0.30 3.14
N VAL A 171 -18.32 0.68 2.70
CA VAL A 171 -18.87 0.21 1.43
C VAL A 171 -18.00 0.63 0.25
N THR A 172 -17.55 1.89 0.24
CA THR A 172 -16.67 2.43 -0.81
C THR A 172 -15.35 1.68 -0.87
N MET A 173 -14.74 1.42 0.29
CA MET A 173 -13.47 0.70 0.41
C MET A 173 -13.58 -0.75 -0.10
N TYR A 174 -14.65 -1.47 0.26
CA TYR A 174 -14.88 -2.83 -0.25
C TYR A 174 -15.19 -2.86 -1.76
N LYS A 175 -15.92 -1.88 -2.29
CA LYS A 175 -16.15 -1.75 -3.74
C LYS A 175 -14.84 -1.58 -4.51
N LYS A 176 -13.93 -0.74 -3.99
CA LYS A 176 -12.57 -0.57 -4.54
C LYS A 176 -11.78 -1.87 -4.44
N ALA A 177 -11.77 -2.50 -3.27
CA ALA A 177 -11.03 -3.73 -2.99
C ALA A 177 -11.46 -4.92 -3.86
N ASN A 178 -12.75 -5.03 -4.19
CA ASN A 178 -13.29 -6.09 -5.05
C ASN A 178 -12.60 -6.16 -6.44
N LEU A 179 -12.16 -5.01 -6.97
CA LEU A 179 -11.42 -4.94 -8.23
C LEU A 179 -10.01 -5.55 -8.10
N PHE A 180 -9.42 -5.47 -6.91
CA PHE A 180 -8.06 -5.94 -6.65
C PHE A 180 -7.98 -7.41 -6.27
N VAL A 181 -8.96 -7.92 -5.52
CA VAL A 181 -8.98 -9.34 -5.09
C VAL A 181 -8.84 -10.27 -6.29
N ARG A 182 -9.64 -10.05 -7.33
CA ARG A 182 -9.59 -10.88 -8.54
C ARG A 182 -8.25 -10.78 -9.27
N LYS A 183 -7.63 -9.60 -9.30
CA LYS A 183 -6.32 -9.39 -9.93
C LYS A 183 -5.23 -10.10 -9.13
N TYR A 184 -5.29 -10.03 -7.79
CA TYR A 184 -4.35 -10.71 -6.91
C TYR A 184 -4.44 -12.23 -7.09
N ASP A 185 -5.65 -12.80 -7.00
CA ASP A 185 -5.89 -14.23 -7.17
C ASP A 185 -5.37 -14.76 -8.53
N GLN A 186 -5.51 -13.96 -9.60
CA GLN A 186 -4.94 -14.28 -10.92
C GLN A 186 -3.40 -14.29 -10.93
N LEU A 187 -2.75 -13.41 -10.17
CA LEU A 187 -1.28 -13.27 -10.15
C LEU A 187 -0.60 -14.39 -9.35
N VAL A 188 -1.19 -14.81 -8.23
CA VAL A 188 -0.57 -15.75 -7.29
C VAL A 188 -1.21 -17.14 -7.29
N HIS A 189 -2.27 -17.36 -8.07
CA HIS A 189 -3.06 -18.61 -8.09
C HIS A 189 -3.64 -18.96 -6.71
N ASP A 190 -4.17 -17.95 -6.01
CA ASP A 190 -4.84 -18.07 -4.72
C ASP A 190 -6.37 -17.87 -4.89
N ASP A 191 -7.16 -18.23 -3.88
CA ASP A 191 -8.62 -18.05 -3.86
C ASP A 191 -9.04 -17.19 -2.65
N THR A 192 -8.46 -15.99 -2.58
CA THR A 192 -8.81 -15.05 -1.51
C THR A 192 -10.22 -14.48 -1.72
N TYR A 193 -10.74 -14.50 -2.95
CA TYR A 193 -12.11 -14.10 -3.29
C TYR A 193 -13.18 -14.89 -2.54
N SER A 194 -13.01 -16.21 -2.36
CA SER A 194 -13.95 -17.04 -1.59
C SER A 194 -14.21 -16.53 -0.18
N SER A 195 -13.20 -15.90 0.44
CA SER A 195 -13.24 -15.33 1.79
C SER A 195 -13.61 -13.84 1.82
N PHE A 196 -13.75 -13.20 0.65
CA PHE A 196 -14.02 -11.77 0.55
C PHE A 196 -15.49 -11.47 0.84
N LYS A 197 -15.74 -10.41 1.61
CA LYS A 197 -17.10 -10.05 2.06
C LYS A 197 -17.98 -9.69 0.86
N ASN A 198 -19.17 -10.28 0.80
CA ASN A 198 -20.17 -9.99 -0.23
C ASN A 198 -20.64 -8.54 -0.15
N LEU A 199 -20.72 -7.87 -1.31
CA LEU A 199 -21.12 -6.46 -1.41
C LEU A 199 -22.57 -6.20 -0.95
N THR A 200 -23.45 -7.20 -1.05
CA THR A 200 -24.85 -7.12 -0.57
C THR A 200 -24.95 -6.88 0.92
N VAL A 201 -24.08 -7.52 1.73
CA VAL A 201 -24.01 -7.32 3.19
C VAL A 201 -23.61 -5.89 3.56
N LEU A 202 -22.94 -5.18 2.64
CA LEU A 202 -22.50 -3.80 2.86
C LEU A 202 -23.56 -2.76 2.50
N GLU A 203 -24.48 -3.06 1.59
CA GLU A 203 -25.55 -2.14 1.21
C GLU A 203 -26.50 -1.87 2.39
N GLU A 204 -26.70 -2.86 3.26
CA GLU A 204 -27.43 -2.72 4.52
C GLU A 204 -26.77 -1.71 5.49
N GLU A 205 -25.44 -1.52 5.40
CA GLU A 205 -24.69 -0.59 6.25
C GLU A 205 -24.82 0.89 5.82
N ASN A 206 -25.29 1.17 4.59
CA ASN A 206 -25.41 2.53 4.06
C ASN A 206 -26.59 3.35 4.61
N HIS A 207 -27.51 2.73 5.36
CA HIS A 207 -28.77 3.35 5.78
C HIS A 207 -28.73 4.05 7.16
N THR A 208 -27.54 4.30 7.73
CA THR A 208 -27.42 4.84 9.08
C THR A 208 -27.42 6.38 9.11
N LYS A 209 -28.30 6.98 9.93
CA LYS A 209 -28.33 8.43 10.19
C LYS A 209 -27.11 8.95 10.97
N SER A 210 -26.26 8.06 11.46
CA SER A 210 -25.05 8.34 12.26
C SER A 210 -23.75 8.27 11.45
N ASP A 211 -23.82 8.16 10.12
CA ASP A 211 -22.64 8.09 9.26
C ASP A 211 -21.80 9.38 9.30
N GLN A 212 -20.50 9.23 9.55
CA GLN A 212 -19.49 10.29 9.62
C GLN A 212 -18.40 10.10 8.54
N SER A 213 -18.76 9.46 7.42
CA SER A 213 -17.82 9.19 6.32
C SER A 213 -17.23 10.46 5.73
N ILE A 214 -15.92 10.43 5.46
CA ILE A 214 -15.15 11.57 4.91
C ILE A 214 -14.54 11.26 3.54
N GLY A 215 -14.82 10.07 3.00
CA GLY A 215 -14.26 9.58 1.75
C GLY A 215 -13.06 8.67 1.95
N VAL A 216 -12.88 7.74 1.01
CA VAL A 216 -11.73 6.82 0.98
C VAL A 216 -10.72 7.32 -0.05
N LYS A 217 -9.50 7.62 0.42
CA LYS A 217 -8.42 8.13 -0.44
C LYS A 217 -7.87 7.04 -1.36
N ASP A 218 -7.52 7.44 -2.58
CA ASP A 218 -6.78 6.59 -3.51
C ASP A 218 -5.28 6.82 -3.38
N TYR A 219 -4.52 5.72 -3.46
CA TYR A 219 -3.07 5.74 -3.46
C TYR A 219 -2.54 5.04 -4.72
N PRO A 220 -1.47 5.56 -5.34
CA PRO A 220 -0.84 4.89 -6.46
C PRO A 220 -0.29 3.53 -6.03
N SER A 221 -0.40 2.54 -6.92
CA SER A 221 0.18 1.22 -6.72
C SER A 221 1.67 1.33 -6.42
N LYS A 222 2.15 0.48 -5.52
CA LYS A 222 3.57 0.33 -5.19
C LYS A 222 4.23 -0.81 -5.98
N VAL A 223 3.45 -1.53 -6.76
CA VAL A 223 3.89 -2.67 -7.56
C VAL A 223 4.56 -2.16 -8.84
N ASP A 224 5.79 -2.58 -9.05
CA ASP A 224 6.47 -2.42 -10.34
C ASP A 224 5.97 -3.51 -11.29
N MET A 225 5.02 -3.17 -12.14
CA MET A 225 4.45 -4.12 -13.09
C MET A 225 5.45 -4.59 -14.14
N GLU A 226 6.47 -3.79 -14.48
CA GLU A 226 7.55 -4.24 -15.38
C GLU A 226 8.37 -5.33 -14.69
N TYR A 227 8.63 -5.18 -13.39
CA TYR A 227 9.29 -6.21 -12.61
C TYR A 227 8.42 -7.48 -12.48
N VAL A 228 7.11 -7.36 -12.26
CA VAL A 228 6.20 -8.51 -12.25
C VAL A 228 6.26 -9.27 -13.59
N HIS A 229 6.23 -8.56 -14.72
CA HIS A 229 6.37 -9.18 -16.04
C HIS A 229 7.73 -9.84 -16.23
N LEU A 230 8.80 -9.22 -15.71
CA LEU A 230 10.13 -9.81 -15.70
C LEU A 230 10.13 -11.16 -14.93
N LEU A 231 9.52 -11.22 -13.75
CA LEU A 231 9.38 -12.47 -12.99
C LEU A 231 8.58 -13.53 -13.77
N GLN A 232 7.46 -13.15 -14.40
CA GLN A 232 6.66 -14.07 -15.24
C GLN A 232 7.42 -14.61 -16.46
N SER A 233 8.40 -13.84 -16.96
CA SER A 233 9.23 -14.21 -18.11
C SER A 233 10.49 -15.00 -17.74
N ALA A 234 10.77 -15.19 -16.45
CA ALA A 234 11.98 -15.85 -16.01
C ALA A 234 12.06 -17.30 -16.55
N PRO A 235 13.21 -17.75 -17.06
CA PRO A 235 13.35 -19.09 -17.61
C PRO A 235 13.23 -20.13 -16.49
N LYS A 236 12.38 -21.14 -16.69
CA LYS A 236 12.28 -22.27 -15.75
C LYS A 236 13.56 -23.10 -15.79
N ARG A 237 14.10 -23.42 -14.62
CA ARG A 237 15.26 -24.31 -14.43
C ARG A 237 14.84 -25.70 -14.01
#